data_AF-A0A812QPT1-F1
#
_entry.id   AF-A0A812QPT1-F1
#
_cell.length_a   1.000
_cell.length_b   1.000
_cell.length_c   1.000
_cell.angle_alpha   90.00
_cell.angle_beta   90.00
_cell.angle_gamma   90.00
#
_symmetry.space_group_name_H-M   'P 1'
#
loop_
_entity.id
_entity.type
_entity.pdbx_description
1 polymer ?
#
loop_
_entity_poly.entity_id
_entity_poly.type
_entity_poly.pdbx_seq_one_letter_code
_entity_poly.pdbx_strand_id
1 'polypeptide(L)'
;MRDAVMLYQGANPGNKELLQVRQEFMLTAMRTYLQAVKDRRPAVLESKKPMPRAKILEFFDVCNTRMDLPDTHKELLTYLAVQKKVPNELIISMQRELLEDMGFEQEHGCAVLSRIGQDFPNDAEMAQKLQMWKSKAEQSCMRAVRAHQEAGGELPEMQTMVIDKELSAAMEKVIPKAKEQIGAMSEEEKNAFLGEKAMKKMEVFQQLPPDGRLAWIKRLSDEDKLEFVKIQVLFVEHLKKRMQAGQQVPQSGYAAAPCTMDAAQGPSRAPAQEQMM
;
A
#
# COMPACT_ATOMS: atom_id res chain seq x y z
N MET A 1 -16.91 -29.99 -19.19
CA MET A 1 -15.69 -30.25 -18.38
C MET A 1 -15.59 -29.22 -17.26
N ARG A 2 -16.52 -29.26 -16.28
CA ARG A 2 -16.58 -28.30 -15.16
C ARG A 2 -16.71 -28.95 -13.78
N ASP A 3 -16.44 -30.25 -13.66
CA ASP A 3 -16.69 -31.03 -12.43
C ASP A 3 -15.48 -31.85 -11.96
N ALA A 4 -14.29 -31.24 -11.81
CA ALA A 4 -13.10 -32.01 -11.40
C ALA A 4 -12.13 -31.32 -10.42
N VAL A 5 -12.56 -30.32 -9.63
CA VAL A 5 -11.69 -29.74 -8.56
C VAL A 5 -12.50 -29.45 -7.29
N MET A 6 -13.25 -30.43 -6.80
CA MET A 6 -14.05 -30.32 -5.56
C MET A 6 -14.00 -31.60 -4.70
N LEU A 7 -12.89 -32.36 -4.71
CA LEU A 7 -12.73 -33.56 -3.88
C LEU A 7 -11.30 -33.77 -3.37
N TYR A 8 -10.79 -32.85 -2.54
CA TYR A 8 -9.69 -33.17 -1.60
C TYR A 8 -9.87 -32.38 -0.29
N GLN A 9 -11.01 -32.58 0.38
CA GLN A 9 -11.24 -32.15 1.76
C GLN A 9 -11.19 -33.34 2.74
N GLY A 10 -10.34 -34.33 2.45
CA GLY A 10 -9.85 -35.25 3.47
C GLY A 10 -8.61 -34.65 4.11
N ALA A 11 -8.77 -33.96 5.24
CA ALA A 11 -7.64 -33.40 6.01
C ALA A 11 -6.76 -34.53 6.55
N ASN A 12 -5.79 -34.98 5.74
CA ASN A 12 -4.74 -35.87 6.21
C ASN A 12 -3.94 -35.11 7.30
N PRO A 13 -3.88 -35.60 8.55
CA PRO A 13 -3.13 -34.95 9.63
C PRO A 13 -1.68 -34.65 9.26
N GLY A 14 -1.04 -35.51 8.44
CA GLY A 14 0.31 -35.28 7.94
C GLY A 14 0.47 -34.01 7.10
N ASN A 15 -0.60 -33.53 6.47
CA ASN A 15 -0.55 -32.27 5.71
C ASN A 15 -0.50 -31.04 6.63
N LYS A 16 -1.06 -31.10 7.85
CA LYS A 16 -1.04 -29.96 8.78
C LYS A 16 0.37 -29.71 9.32
N GLU A 17 1.06 -30.77 9.72
CA GLU A 17 2.44 -30.69 10.22
C GLU A 17 3.39 -30.17 9.13
N LEU A 18 3.29 -30.69 7.90
CA LEU A 18 4.08 -30.20 6.77
C LEU A 18 3.84 -28.72 6.47
N LEU A 19 2.58 -28.26 6.55
CA LEU A 19 2.25 -26.83 6.36
C LEU A 19 2.85 -25.96 7.47
N GLN A 20 2.84 -26.43 8.72
CA GLN A 20 3.43 -25.72 9.85
C GLN A 20 4.96 -25.61 9.71
N VAL A 21 5.65 -26.73 9.46
CA VAL A 21 7.11 -26.74 9.28
C VAL A 21 7.53 -25.86 8.10
N ARG A 22 6.77 -25.90 6.99
CA ARG A 22 6.99 -24.99 5.86
C ARG A 22 6.85 -23.53 6.28
N GLN A 23 5.82 -23.19 7.05
CA GLN A 23 5.60 -21.82 7.51
C GLN A 23 6.74 -21.35 8.43
N GLU A 24 7.16 -22.19 9.38
CA GLU A 24 8.28 -21.92 10.29
C GLU A 24 9.60 -21.71 9.54
N PHE A 25 9.88 -22.56 8.55
CA PHE A 25 11.03 -22.40 7.66
C PHE A 25 10.99 -21.06 6.93
N MET A 26 9.86 -20.71 6.30
CA MET A 26 9.72 -19.45 5.57
C MET A 26 9.92 -18.24 6.49
N LEU A 27 9.29 -18.22 7.66
CA LEU A 27 9.43 -17.14 8.64
C LEU A 27 10.87 -17.01 9.16
N THR A 28 11.54 -18.13 9.36
CA THR A 28 12.96 -18.16 9.77
C THR A 28 13.84 -17.56 8.68
N ALA A 29 13.65 -18.01 7.43
CA ALA A 29 14.39 -17.48 6.28
C ALA A 29 14.20 -15.96 6.10
N MET A 30 12.95 -15.47 6.25
CA MET A 30 12.64 -14.04 6.18
C MET A 30 13.35 -13.24 7.28
N ARG A 31 13.34 -13.72 8.54
CA ARG A 31 14.05 -13.05 9.64
C ARG A 31 15.56 -13.06 9.43
N THR A 32 16.12 -14.18 8.99
CA THR A 32 17.55 -14.29 8.66
C THR A 32 17.93 -13.34 7.53
N TYR A 33 17.10 -13.20 6.50
CA TYR A 33 17.33 -12.24 5.43
C TYR A 33 17.39 -10.80 5.95
N LEU A 34 16.42 -10.38 6.77
CA LEU A 34 16.42 -9.03 7.36
C LEU A 34 17.62 -8.81 8.30
N GLN A 35 17.99 -9.82 9.10
CA GLN A 35 19.17 -9.75 9.95
C GLN A 35 20.45 -9.58 9.10
N ALA A 36 20.59 -10.33 8.01
CA ALA A 36 21.71 -10.21 7.10
C ALA A 36 21.77 -8.84 6.38
N VAL A 37 20.63 -8.18 6.16
CA VAL A 37 20.61 -6.78 5.68
C VAL A 37 21.17 -5.86 6.76
N LYS A 38 20.68 -5.98 7.99
CA LYS A 38 21.13 -5.18 9.14
C LYS A 38 22.60 -5.39 9.47
N ASP A 39 23.10 -6.62 9.43
CA ASP A 39 24.51 -6.96 9.69
C ASP A 39 25.46 -6.38 8.63
N ARG A 40 24.94 -6.15 7.41
CA ARG A 40 25.67 -5.50 6.31
C ARG A 40 25.59 -3.97 6.35
N ARG A 41 24.93 -3.38 7.35
CA ARG A 41 24.82 -1.92 7.49
C ARG A 41 26.21 -1.29 7.54
N PRO A 42 26.55 -0.37 6.63
CA PRO A 42 27.84 0.29 6.64
C PRO A 42 27.95 1.24 7.84
N ALA A 43 29.19 1.46 8.32
CA ALA A 43 29.46 2.40 9.40
C ALA A 43 29.15 3.86 9.04
N VAL A 44 29.21 4.20 7.74
CA VAL A 44 28.91 5.53 7.21
C VAL A 44 27.80 5.40 6.17
N LEU A 45 26.73 6.17 6.35
CA LEU A 45 25.59 6.18 5.44
C LEU A 45 25.84 7.09 4.24
N GLU A 46 25.39 6.65 3.06
CA GLU A 46 25.40 7.46 1.84
C GLU A 46 24.28 8.50 1.88
N SER A 47 24.63 9.76 1.60
CA SER A 47 23.75 10.93 1.69
C SER A 47 23.83 11.84 0.46
N LYS A 48 24.61 11.46 -0.57
CA LYS A 48 24.88 12.30 -1.73
C LYS A 48 24.71 11.57 -3.04
N LYS A 49 25.25 10.36 -3.16
CA LYS A 49 25.22 9.62 -4.44
C LYS A 49 23.83 9.03 -4.70
N PRO A 50 23.41 8.94 -5.97
CA PRO A 50 22.20 8.23 -6.34
C PRO A 50 22.20 6.78 -5.83
N MET A 51 21.03 6.26 -5.45
CA MET A 51 20.88 4.86 -5.08
C MET A 51 20.97 3.99 -6.36
N PRO A 52 21.85 2.98 -6.41
CA PRO A 52 21.91 2.07 -7.56
C PRO A 52 20.57 1.35 -7.77
N ARG A 53 20.18 1.14 -9.04
CA ARG A 53 18.94 0.42 -9.41
C ARG A 53 18.73 -0.87 -8.61
N ALA A 54 19.76 -1.72 -8.55
CA ALA A 54 19.71 -2.99 -7.83
C ALA A 54 19.40 -2.82 -6.33
N LYS A 55 19.88 -1.73 -5.71
CA LYS A 55 19.60 -1.41 -4.31
C LYS A 55 18.18 -0.93 -4.08
N ILE A 56 17.60 -0.19 -5.03
CA ILE A 56 16.18 0.20 -4.96
C ILE A 56 15.28 -1.05 -5.03
N LEU A 57 15.58 -1.99 -5.94
CA LEU A 57 14.84 -3.24 -6.03
C LEU A 57 15.00 -4.11 -4.77
N GLU A 58 16.22 -4.25 -4.25
CA GLU A 58 16.48 -4.94 -2.96
C GLU A 58 15.70 -4.27 -1.83
N PHE A 59 15.65 -2.93 -1.78
CA PHE A 59 14.89 -2.18 -0.76
C PHE A 59 13.40 -2.53 -0.76
N PHE A 60 12.77 -2.60 -1.94
CA PHE A 60 11.38 -3.02 -2.04
C PHE A 60 11.16 -4.44 -1.50
N ASP A 61 12.06 -5.37 -1.80
CA ASP A 61 11.97 -6.75 -1.32
C ASP A 61 12.22 -6.85 0.20
N VAL A 62 13.14 -6.06 0.76
CA VAL A 62 13.37 -5.94 2.20
C VAL A 62 12.12 -5.40 2.90
N CYS A 63 11.54 -4.30 2.42
CA CYS A 63 10.31 -3.75 2.98
C CYS A 63 9.15 -4.75 2.93
N ASN A 64 8.93 -5.39 1.78
CA ASN A 64 7.87 -6.39 1.62
C ASN A 64 8.06 -7.57 2.57
N THR A 65 9.30 -8.05 2.70
CA THR A 65 9.64 -9.13 3.65
C THR A 65 9.33 -8.74 5.08
N ARG A 66 9.73 -7.52 5.51
CA ARG A 66 9.38 -7.00 6.84
C ARG A 66 7.88 -6.93 7.03
N MET A 67 7.13 -6.45 6.05
CA MET A 67 5.67 -6.30 6.13
C MET A 67 4.91 -7.63 6.21
N ASP A 68 5.50 -8.74 5.75
CA ASP A 68 4.90 -10.08 5.81
C ASP A 68 5.18 -10.82 7.14
N LEU A 69 6.05 -10.28 8.01
CA LEU A 69 6.35 -10.90 9.30
C LEU A 69 5.22 -10.73 10.34
N PRO A 70 4.90 -11.77 11.15
CA PRO A 70 3.94 -11.67 12.24
C PRO A 70 4.27 -10.59 13.27
N ASP A 71 5.56 -10.37 13.53
CA ASP A 71 6.03 -9.38 14.50
C ASP A 71 5.63 -7.96 14.06
N THR A 72 5.78 -7.66 12.77
CA THR A 72 5.31 -6.40 12.17
C THR A 72 3.79 -6.26 12.31
N HIS A 73 3.01 -7.30 12.04
CA HIS A 73 1.57 -7.25 12.22
C HIS A 73 1.17 -6.97 13.67
N LYS A 74 1.89 -7.54 14.64
CA LYS A 74 1.68 -7.25 16.07
C LYS A 74 1.97 -5.78 16.38
N GLU A 75 3.07 -5.23 15.89
CA GLU A 75 3.42 -3.82 16.05
C GLU A 75 2.34 -2.88 15.48
N LEU A 76 1.83 -3.17 14.28
CA LEU A 76 0.74 -2.41 13.65
C LEU A 76 -0.55 -2.47 14.46
N LEU A 77 -0.92 -3.64 15.00
CA LEU A 77 -2.09 -3.80 15.85
C LEU A 77 -1.95 -3.05 17.18
N THR A 78 -0.77 -3.09 17.79
CA THR A 78 -0.48 -2.32 19.02
C THR A 78 -0.57 -0.83 18.76
N TYR A 79 0.02 -0.33 17.67
CA TYR A 79 -0.08 1.08 17.29
C TYR A 79 -1.55 1.49 17.11
N LEU A 80 -2.32 0.70 16.36
CA LEU A 80 -3.73 0.99 16.11
C LEU A 80 -4.56 1.01 17.40
N ALA A 81 -4.33 0.04 18.31
CA ALA A 81 -5.03 -0.04 19.58
C ALA A 81 -4.78 1.18 20.49
N VAL A 82 -3.55 1.73 20.46
CA VAL A 82 -3.13 2.87 21.29
C VAL A 82 -3.50 4.20 20.64
N GLN A 83 -3.18 4.38 19.35
CA GLN A 83 -3.29 5.66 18.65
C GLN A 83 -4.67 5.88 18.01
N LYS A 84 -5.47 4.83 17.85
CA LYS A 84 -6.78 4.87 17.15
C LYS A 84 -6.71 5.44 15.73
N LYS A 85 -5.54 5.32 15.10
CA LYS A 85 -5.23 5.78 13.75
C LYS A 85 -4.69 4.65 12.90
N VAL A 86 -4.91 4.72 11.59
CA VAL A 86 -4.30 3.80 10.63
C VAL A 86 -2.76 3.91 10.74
N PRO A 87 -2.01 2.78 10.84
CA PRO A 87 -0.59 2.79 11.19
C PRO A 87 0.35 3.17 10.03
N ASN A 88 -0.04 4.13 9.19
CA ASN A 88 0.75 4.56 8.04
C ASN A 88 2.08 5.22 8.46
N GLU A 89 2.05 6.08 9.48
CA GLU A 89 3.25 6.73 10.03
C GLU A 89 4.25 5.70 10.57
N LEU A 90 3.77 4.64 11.20
CA LEU A 90 4.61 3.57 11.71
C LEU A 90 5.27 2.79 10.55
N ILE A 91 4.53 2.45 9.48
CA ILE A 91 5.12 1.81 8.30
C ILE A 91 6.19 2.70 7.67
N ILE A 92 5.93 4.01 7.54
CA ILE A 92 6.91 4.97 7.01
C ILE A 92 8.17 4.99 7.87
N SER A 93 8.03 5.02 9.20
CA SER A 93 9.16 4.93 10.14
C SER A 93 9.98 3.66 9.93
N MET A 94 9.32 2.49 9.85
CA MET A 94 10.01 1.22 9.60
C MET A 94 10.75 1.22 8.25
N GLN A 95 10.12 1.74 7.19
CA GLN A 95 10.74 1.82 5.87
C GLN A 95 11.96 2.75 5.85
N ARG A 96 11.90 3.85 6.61
CA ARG A 96 13.04 4.78 6.81
C ARG A 96 14.19 4.13 7.56
N GLU A 97 13.92 3.38 8.62
CA GLU A 97 14.95 2.61 9.34
C GLU A 97 15.64 1.58 8.41
N LEU A 98 14.86 0.91 7.54
CA LEU A 98 15.41 -0.04 6.57
C LEU A 98 16.30 0.61 5.50
N LEU A 99 16.10 1.90 5.18
CA LEU A 99 17.03 2.63 4.31
C LEU A 99 18.41 2.74 4.96
N GLU A 100 18.47 3.03 6.26
CA GLU A 100 19.74 3.12 6.99
C GLU A 100 20.43 1.77 7.10
N ASP A 101 19.67 0.69 7.34
CA ASP A 101 20.21 -0.67 7.34
C ASP A 101 20.79 -1.05 5.97
N MET A 102 20.26 -0.48 4.88
CA MET A 102 20.81 -0.64 3.53
C MET A 102 21.93 0.35 3.18
N GLY A 103 22.32 1.21 4.12
CA GLY A 103 23.44 2.14 3.99
C GLY A 103 23.10 3.51 3.42
N PHE A 104 21.83 3.92 3.42
CA PHE A 104 21.40 5.24 2.94
C PHE A 104 20.77 6.05 4.08
N GLU A 105 21.11 7.33 4.14
CA GLU A 105 20.48 8.26 5.09
C GLU A 105 18.99 8.44 4.75
N GLN A 106 18.12 8.59 5.77
CA GLN A 106 16.67 8.50 5.59
C GLN A 106 16.13 9.54 4.61
N GLU A 107 16.49 10.82 4.79
CA GLU A 107 15.96 11.90 3.95
C GLU A 107 16.49 11.80 2.52
N HIS A 108 17.78 11.49 2.37
CA HIS A 108 18.38 11.21 1.06
C HIS A 108 17.69 10.04 0.36
N GLY A 109 17.50 8.90 1.04
CA GLY A 109 16.81 7.74 0.47
C GLY A 109 15.37 8.05 0.07
N CYS A 110 14.61 8.75 0.91
CA CYS A 110 13.26 9.21 0.56
C CYS A 110 13.24 10.13 -0.67
N ALA A 111 14.19 11.07 -0.77
CA ALA A 111 14.31 11.97 -1.92
C ALA A 111 14.66 11.23 -3.21
N VAL A 112 15.48 10.17 -3.14
CA VAL A 112 15.77 9.30 -4.29
C VAL A 112 14.54 8.49 -4.69
N LEU A 113 13.85 7.86 -3.73
CA LEU A 113 12.67 7.04 -4.00
C LEU A 113 11.51 7.84 -4.61
N SER A 114 11.33 9.10 -4.22
CA SER A 114 10.29 9.98 -4.77
C SER A 114 10.51 10.33 -6.25
N ARG A 115 11.76 10.23 -6.73
CA ARG A 115 12.17 10.53 -8.10
C ARG A 115 12.18 9.32 -9.04
N ILE A 116 11.83 8.12 -8.58
CA ILE A 116 11.91 6.89 -9.39
C ILE A 116 11.18 7.03 -10.75
N GLY A 117 10.01 7.67 -10.79
CA GLY A 117 9.27 7.88 -12.05
C GLY A 117 9.99 8.80 -13.05
N GLN A 118 10.84 9.70 -12.57
CA GLN A 118 11.67 10.60 -13.40
C GLN A 118 12.99 9.93 -13.79
N ASP A 119 13.62 9.22 -12.85
CA ASP A 119 14.95 8.63 -13.03
C ASP A 119 14.90 7.30 -13.81
N PHE A 120 13.76 6.59 -13.78
CA PHE A 120 13.56 5.29 -14.44
C PHE A 120 12.23 5.21 -15.24
N PRO A 121 11.96 6.13 -16.18
CA PRO A 121 10.64 6.28 -16.81
C PRO A 121 10.22 5.08 -17.70
N ASN A 122 11.18 4.29 -18.19
CA ASN A 122 10.95 3.15 -19.09
C ASN A 122 11.28 1.79 -18.45
N ASP A 123 11.51 1.76 -17.13
CA ASP A 123 11.88 0.53 -16.42
C ASP A 123 10.63 -0.18 -15.89
N ALA A 124 10.11 -1.13 -16.69
CA ALA A 124 8.89 -1.85 -16.36
C ALA A 124 9.01 -2.68 -15.06
N GLU A 125 10.17 -3.27 -14.79
CA GLU A 125 10.42 -4.03 -13.56
C GLU A 125 10.40 -3.11 -12.34
N MET A 126 11.06 -1.95 -12.42
CA MET A 126 11.05 -0.94 -11.37
C MET A 126 9.64 -0.44 -11.08
N ALA A 127 8.87 -0.12 -12.12
CA ALA A 127 7.49 0.32 -11.98
C ALA A 127 6.61 -0.76 -11.32
N GLN A 128 6.75 -2.02 -11.75
CA GLN A 128 6.03 -3.15 -11.17
C GLN A 128 6.36 -3.34 -9.69
N LYS A 129 7.65 -3.37 -9.33
CA LYS A 129 8.10 -3.57 -7.94
C LYS A 129 7.71 -2.40 -7.03
N LEU A 130 7.80 -1.16 -7.52
CA LEU A 130 7.29 0.03 -6.83
C LEU A 130 5.80 -0.10 -6.53
N GLN A 131 5.00 -0.55 -7.50
CA GLN A 131 3.56 -0.76 -7.30
C GLN A 131 3.28 -1.88 -6.28
N MET A 132 4.01 -2.99 -6.36
CA MET A 132 3.89 -4.08 -5.38
C MET A 132 4.23 -3.62 -3.97
N TRP A 133 5.31 -2.84 -3.81
CA TRP A 133 5.74 -2.29 -2.52
C TRP A 133 4.69 -1.35 -1.91
N LYS A 134 4.16 -0.41 -2.70
CA LYS A 134 3.06 0.47 -2.26
C LYS A 134 1.84 -0.34 -1.83
N SER A 135 1.42 -1.29 -2.67
CA SER A 135 0.26 -2.13 -2.38
C SER A 135 0.45 -2.97 -1.13
N LYS A 136 1.66 -3.50 -0.90
CA LYS A 136 1.98 -4.29 0.30
C LYS A 136 1.87 -3.45 1.58
N ALA A 137 2.40 -2.22 1.57
CA ALA A 137 2.28 -1.30 2.70
C ALA A 137 0.82 -0.99 3.04
N GLU A 138 0.02 -0.64 2.02
CA GLU A 138 -1.42 -0.39 2.17
C GLU A 138 -2.17 -1.63 2.69
N GLN A 139 -1.89 -2.81 2.13
CA GLN A 139 -2.50 -4.06 2.55
C GLN A 139 -2.16 -4.40 4.01
N SER A 140 -0.92 -4.17 4.46
CA SER A 140 -0.52 -4.43 5.84
C SER A 140 -1.24 -3.51 6.83
N CYS A 141 -1.41 -2.23 6.50
CA CYS A 141 -2.27 -1.31 7.26
C CYS A 141 -3.70 -1.82 7.34
N MET A 142 -4.31 -2.12 6.19
CA MET A 142 -5.73 -2.54 6.13
C MET A 142 -5.96 -3.90 6.79
N ARG A 143 -4.98 -4.81 6.75
CA ARG A 143 -5.02 -6.07 7.48
C ARG A 143 -5.04 -5.84 8.99
N ALA A 144 -4.22 -4.93 9.51
CA ALA A 144 -4.24 -4.57 10.92
C ALA A 144 -5.58 -3.93 11.34
N VAL A 145 -6.12 -3.03 10.50
CA VAL A 145 -7.44 -2.42 10.74
C VAL A 145 -8.54 -3.47 10.79
N ARG A 146 -8.57 -4.39 9.83
CA ARG A 146 -9.55 -5.48 9.79
C ARG A 146 -9.45 -6.37 11.03
N ALA A 147 -8.24 -6.81 11.38
CA ALA A 147 -8.03 -7.66 12.55
C ALA A 147 -8.41 -6.96 13.86
N HIS A 148 -8.17 -5.64 13.97
CA HIS A 148 -8.62 -4.86 15.13
C HIS A 148 -10.15 -4.79 15.21
N GLN A 149 -10.82 -4.58 14.08
CA GLN A 149 -12.27 -4.55 14.00
C GLN A 149 -12.90 -5.92 14.32
N GLU A 150 -12.33 -7.01 13.79
CA GLU A 150 -12.75 -8.39 14.09
C GLU A 150 -12.60 -8.73 15.57
N ALA A 151 -11.61 -8.13 16.25
CA ALA A 151 -11.44 -8.22 17.70
C ALA A 151 -12.38 -7.29 18.51
N GLY A 152 -13.35 -6.64 17.87
CA GLY A 152 -14.30 -5.72 18.51
C GLY A 152 -13.77 -4.30 18.74
N GLY A 153 -12.62 -3.97 18.15
CA GLY A 153 -12.06 -2.61 18.20
C GLY A 153 -12.86 -1.63 17.34
N GLU A 154 -12.88 -0.36 17.77
CA GLU A 154 -13.48 0.72 16.98
C GLU A 154 -12.70 0.95 15.68
N LEU A 155 -13.40 1.34 14.62
CA LEU A 155 -12.74 1.70 13.36
C LEU A 155 -11.85 2.93 13.64
N PRO A 156 -10.56 2.91 13.28
CA PRO A 156 -9.72 4.09 13.44
C PRO A 156 -10.33 5.28 12.74
N GLU A 157 -9.95 6.47 13.21
CA GLU A 157 -10.13 7.67 12.42
C GLU A 157 -9.39 7.46 11.10
N MET A 158 -10.16 7.24 10.03
CA MET A 158 -9.62 7.34 8.69
C MET A 158 -9.35 8.82 8.50
N GLN A 159 -8.09 9.19 8.70
CA GLN A 159 -7.59 10.48 8.27
C GLN A 159 -8.08 10.63 6.83
N THR A 160 -8.90 11.65 6.57
CA THR A 160 -9.32 11.98 5.21
C THR A 160 -8.07 11.96 4.34
N MET A 161 -8.16 11.42 3.12
CA MET A 161 -7.01 11.18 2.21
C MET A 161 -6.23 12.45 1.78
N VAL A 162 -6.33 13.51 2.56
CA VAL A 162 -5.57 14.73 2.49
C VAL A 162 -4.21 14.45 3.12
N ILE A 163 -3.35 13.79 2.33
CA ILE A 163 -1.97 13.40 2.71
C ILE A 163 -1.07 14.64 2.86
N ASP A 164 -1.49 15.79 2.35
CA ASP A 164 -0.70 17.01 2.30
C ASP A 164 -1.21 18.07 3.30
N LYS A 165 -0.29 18.63 4.10
CA LYS A 165 -0.60 19.63 5.14
C LYS A 165 -1.14 20.94 4.55
N GLU A 166 -0.62 21.38 3.40
CA GLU A 166 -1.14 22.57 2.73
C GLU A 166 -2.54 22.32 2.16
N LEU A 167 -2.77 21.13 1.61
CA LEU A 167 -4.08 20.72 1.13
C LEU A 167 -5.10 20.68 2.26
N SER A 168 -4.69 20.19 3.43
CA SER A 168 -5.51 20.19 4.64
C SER A 168 -5.85 21.60 5.09
N ALA A 169 -4.86 22.49 5.15
CA ALA A 169 -5.07 23.90 5.47
C ALA A 169 -5.99 24.61 4.46
N ALA A 170 -5.90 24.26 3.17
CA ALA A 170 -6.77 24.81 2.13
C ALA A 170 -8.24 24.36 2.28
N MET A 171 -8.50 23.23 2.93
CA MET A 171 -9.84 22.67 3.16
C MET A 171 -10.36 22.88 4.58
N GLU A 172 -9.52 23.25 5.54
CA GLU A 172 -9.86 23.30 6.96
C GLU A 172 -11.13 24.12 7.25
N LYS A 173 -11.29 25.24 6.55
CA LYS A 173 -12.44 26.14 6.70
C LYS A 173 -13.76 25.56 6.16
N VAL A 174 -13.71 24.66 5.19
CA VAL A 174 -14.91 24.07 4.56
C VAL A 174 -15.34 22.75 5.20
N ILE A 175 -14.45 22.06 5.93
CA ILE A 175 -14.75 20.77 6.58
C ILE A 175 -15.94 20.85 7.57
N PRO A 176 -16.00 21.83 8.51
CA PRO A 176 -17.12 21.90 9.45
C PRO A 176 -18.46 22.09 8.75
N LYS A 177 -18.51 23.00 7.77
CA LYS A 177 -19.70 23.29 6.96
C LYS A 177 -20.12 22.08 6.12
N ALA A 178 -19.16 21.32 5.58
CA ALA A 178 -19.45 20.08 4.85
C ALA A 178 -20.11 19.03 5.76
N LYS A 179 -19.55 18.82 6.97
CA LYS A 179 -20.10 17.89 7.96
C LYS A 179 -21.50 18.28 8.42
N GLU A 180 -21.72 19.57 8.68
CA GLU A 180 -23.04 20.11 9.04
C GLU A 180 -24.07 19.83 7.93
N GLN A 181 -23.74 20.18 6.68
CA GLN A 181 -24.64 19.98 5.55
C GLN A 181 -24.90 18.50 5.26
N ILE A 182 -23.90 17.63 5.41
CA ILE A 182 -24.09 16.17 5.30
C ILE A 182 -24.99 15.64 6.42
N GLY A 183 -24.83 16.15 7.65
CA GLY A 183 -25.67 15.76 8.78
C GLY A 183 -27.14 16.09 8.59
N ALA A 184 -27.45 17.11 7.80
CA ALA A 184 -28.81 17.50 7.43
C ALA A 184 -29.40 16.71 6.24
N MET A 185 -28.59 15.98 5.49
CA MET A 185 -29.04 15.21 4.33
C MET A 185 -29.64 13.85 4.74
N SER A 186 -30.69 13.42 4.04
CA SER A 186 -31.22 12.05 4.15
C SER A 186 -30.23 11.03 3.56
N GLU A 187 -30.39 9.74 3.88
CA GLU A 187 -29.53 8.70 3.30
C GLU A 187 -29.70 8.59 1.78
N GLU A 188 -30.91 8.81 1.26
CA GLU A 188 -31.19 8.88 -0.18
C GLU A 188 -30.47 10.06 -0.82
N GLU A 189 -30.51 11.24 -0.20
CA GLU A 189 -29.80 12.43 -0.67
C GLU A 189 -28.28 12.23 -0.66
N LYS A 190 -27.73 11.61 0.39
CA LYS A 190 -26.31 11.27 0.46
C LYS A 190 -25.88 10.32 -0.67
N ASN A 191 -26.68 9.29 -0.93
CA ASN A 191 -26.41 8.33 -2.01
C ASN A 191 -26.54 8.99 -3.40
N ALA A 192 -27.54 9.85 -3.60
CA ALA A 192 -27.70 10.60 -4.85
C ALA A 192 -26.54 11.59 -5.08
N PHE A 193 -26.04 12.21 -4.00
CA PHE A 193 -24.90 13.12 -4.05
C PHE A 193 -23.60 12.40 -4.46
N LEU A 194 -23.43 11.13 -4.08
CA LEU A 194 -22.36 10.24 -4.55
C LEU A 194 -22.59 9.68 -5.97
N GLY A 195 -23.44 10.30 -6.78
CA GLY A 195 -23.68 9.89 -8.16
C GLY A 195 -22.44 9.96 -9.07
N GLU A 196 -22.64 9.60 -10.34
CA GLU A 196 -21.57 9.45 -11.34
C GLU A 196 -20.64 10.67 -11.45
N LYS A 197 -21.20 11.89 -11.42
CA LYS A 197 -20.42 13.13 -11.50
C LYS A 197 -19.47 13.31 -10.32
N ALA A 198 -19.93 13.00 -9.11
CA ALA A 198 -19.14 13.11 -7.89
C ALA A 198 -18.00 12.08 -7.90
N MET A 199 -18.31 10.84 -8.30
CA MET A 199 -17.32 9.77 -8.45
C MET A 199 -16.26 10.11 -9.51
N LYS A 200 -16.67 10.68 -10.64
CA LYS A 200 -15.74 11.16 -11.68
C LYS A 200 -14.86 12.31 -11.20
N LYS A 201 -15.39 13.26 -10.42
CA LYS A 201 -14.61 14.35 -9.79
C LYS A 201 -13.53 13.77 -8.85
N MET A 202 -13.89 12.74 -8.08
CA MET A 202 -12.96 12.01 -7.21
C MET A 202 -11.89 11.25 -8.00
N GLU A 203 -12.29 10.54 -9.06
CA GLU A 203 -11.37 9.78 -9.91
C GLU A 203 -10.33 10.68 -10.57
N VAL A 204 -10.77 11.79 -11.19
CA VAL A 204 -9.88 12.79 -11.78
C VAL A 204 -8.92 13.33 -10.73
N PHE A 205 -9.40 13.66 -9.53
CA PHE A 205 -8.54 14.15 -8.46
C PHE A 205 -7.50 13.10 -8.01
N GLN A 206 -7.90 11.82 -7.91
CA GLN A 206 -6.99 10.73 -7.53
C GLN A 206 -5.90 10.48 -8.56
N GLN A 207 -6.19 10.70 -9.85
CA GLN A 207 -5.21 10.54 -10.94
C GLN A 207 -4.18 11.69 -11.01
N LEU A 208 -4.43 12.83 -10.35
CA LEU A 208 -3.47 13.92 -10.31
C LEU A 208 -2.24 13.57 -9.46
N PRO A 209 -1.03 14.01 -9.87
CA PRO A 209 0.15 13.95 -9.02
C PRO A 209 -0.04 14.83 -7.76
N PRO A 210 0.73 14.61 -6.68
CA PRO A 210 0.57 15.35 -5.42
C PRO A 210 0.50 16.88 -5.60
N ASP A 211 1.44 17.48 -6.33
CA ASP A 211 1.46 18.92 -6.61
C ASP A 211 0.25 19.37 -7.45
N GLY A 212 -0.19 18.50 -8.37
CA GLY A 212 -1.37 18.72 -9.20
C GLY A 212 -2.67 18.75 -8.39
N ARG A 213 -2.78 17.91 -7.34
CA ARG A 213 -3.94 17.89 -6.43
C ARG A 213 -4.07 19.22 -5.68
N LEU A 214 -2.96 19.74 -5.18
CA LEU A 214 -2.94 21.02 -4.48
C LEU A 214 -3.29 22.18 -5.40
N ALA A 215 -2.70 22.22 -6.60
CA ALA A 215 -3.03 23.23 -7.60
C ALA A 215 -4.51 23.17 -8.01
N TRP A 216 -5.08 21.97 -8.16
CA TRP A 216 -6.48 21.78 -8.47
C TRP A 216 -7.41 22.33 -7.37
N ILE A 217 -7.14 22.01 -6.10
CA ILE A 217 -7.92 22.54 -4.96
C ILE A 217 -7.80 24.05 -4.82
N LYS A 218 -6.60 24.61 -5.01
CA LYS A 218 -6.38 26.07 -4.95
C LYS A 218 -7.17 26.82 -6.04
N ARG A 219 -7.51 26.15 -7.16
CA ARG A 219 -8.31 26.73 -8.26
C ARG A 219 -9.82 26.60 -8.07
N LEU A 220 -10.29 25.74 -7.18
CA LEU A 220 -11.72 25.59 -6.93
C LEU A 220 -12.30 26.83 -6.24
N SER A 221 -13.54 27.17 -6.59
CA SER A 221 -14.37 28.08 -5.80
C SER A 221 -14.59 27.50 -4.39
N ASP A 222 -14.97 28.33 -3.41
CA ASP A 222 -15.24 27.83 -2.07
C ASP A 222 -16.48 26.93 -2.04
N GLU A 223 -17.45 27.17 -2.94
CA GLU A 223 -18.59 26.27 -3.19
C GLU A 223 -18.12 24.91 -3.75
N ASP A 224 -17.23 24.91 -4.74
CA ASP A 224 -16.69 23.67 -5.31
C ASP A 224 -15.83 22.88 -4.31
N LYS A 225 -15.06 23.57 -3.46
CA LYS A 225 -14.30 22.95 -2.37
C LYS A 225 -15.25 22.31 -1.37
N LEU A 226 -16.31 23.01 -0.99
CA LEU A 226 -17.33 22.47 -0.09
C LEU A 226 -17.99 21.21 -0.68
N GLU A 227 -18.43 21.28 -1.94
CA GLU A 227 -19.00 20.13 -2.66
C GLU A 227 -17.99 18.97 -2.67
N PHE A 228 -16.74 19.23 -3.03
CA PHE A 228 -15.71 18.20 -3.09
C PHE A 228 -15.40 17.57 -1.73
N VAL A 229 -15.32 18.36 -0.66
CA VAL A 229 -15.13 17.85 0.70
C VAL A 229 -16.32 16.98 1.13
N LYS A 230 -17.55 17.35 0.76
CA LYS A 230 -18.70 16.47 1.01
C LYS A 230 -18.57 15.13 0.31
N ILE A 231 -18.14 15.13 -0.96
CA ILE A 231 -17.91 13.89 -1.72
C ILE A 231 -16.89 13.03 -0.98
N GLN A 232 -15.79 13.60 -0.47
CA GLN A 232 -14.78 12.85 0.29
C GLN A 232 -15.33 12.25 1.59
N VAL A 233 -16.07 13.04 2.39
CA VAL A 233 -16.64 12.57 3.66
C VAL A 233 -17.64 11.45 3.41
N LEU A 234 -18.57 11.64 2.47
CA LEU A 234 -19.56 10.62 2.11
C LEU A 234 -18.93 9.36 1.52
N PHE A 235 -17.87 9.51 0.71
CA PHE A 235 -17.13 8.36 0.18
C PHE A 235 -16.48 7.55 1.30
N VAL A 236 -15.86 8.20 2.30
CA VAL A 236 -15.28 7.54 3.48
C VAL A 236 -16.36 6.85 4.33
N GLU A 237 -17.52 7.49 4.53
CA GLU A 237 -18.65 6.86 5.22
C GLU A 237 -19.17 5.63 4.48
N HIS A 238 -19.31 5.71 3.15
CA HIS A 238 -19.75 4.58 2.34
C HIS A 238 -18.72 3.45 2.35
N LEU A 239 -17.43 3.78 2.30
CA LEU A 239 -16.33 2.81 2.43
C LEU A 239 -16.37 2.11 3.79
N LYS A 240 -16.57 2.86 4.88
CA LYS A 240 -16.74 2.32 6.25
C LYS A 240 -17.93 1.38 6.32
N LYS A 241 -19.09 1.76 5.77
CA LYS A 241 -20.29 0.90 5.71
C LYS A 241 -20.02 -0.41 4.94
N ARG A 242 -19.36 -0.35 3.79
CA ARG A 242 -19.00 -1.55 3.00
C ARG A 242 -18.03 -2.46 3.74
N MET A 243 -17.03 -1.89 4.41
CA MET A 243 -16.10 -2.65 5.25
C MET A 243 -16.82 -3.34 6.41
N GLN A 244 -17.74 -2.66 7.08
CA GLN A 244 -18.56 -3.23 8.17
C GLN A 244 -19.50 -4.34 7.67
N ALA A 245 -20.03 -4.22 6.45
CA ALA A 245 -20.88 -5.24 5.83
C ALA A 245 -20.11 -6.47 5.33
N GLY A 246 -18.78 -6.54 5.53
CA GLY A 246 -17.95 -7.62 5.00
C GLY A 246 -17.85 -7.66 3.47
N GLN A 247 -18.34 -6.63 2.78
CA GLN A 247 -18.21 -6.53 1.33
C GLN A 247 -16.76 -6.21 0.98
N GLN A 248 -16.20 -6.94 0.03
CA GLN A 248 -14.91 -6.58 -0.52
C GLN A 248 -15.01 -5.17 -1.12
N VAL A 249 -14.13 -4.28 -0.64
CA VAL A 249 -13.89 -3.01 -1.32
C VAL A 249 -13.40 -3.39 -2.72
N PRO A 250 -14.02 -2.90 -3.80
CA PRO A 250 -13.51 -3.13 -5.14
C PRO A 250 -12.07 -2.65 -5.10
N GLN A 251 -11.10 -3.54 -5.34
CA GLN A 251 -9.75 -3.08 -5.58
C GLN A 251 -9.88 -2.04 -6.69
N SER A 252 -9.56 -0.78 -6.38
CA SER A 252 -9.51 0.28 -7.39
C SER A 252 -8.74 -0.31 -8.56
N GLY A 253 -9.45 -0.46 -9.67
CA GLY A 253 -9.03 -1.23 -10.83
C GLY A 253 -7.88 -0.55 -11.53
N TYR A 254 -6.71 -0.51 -10.91
CA TYR A 254 -5.48 -0.65 -11.65
C TYR A 254 -5.44 -2.10 -12.11
N ALA A 255 -6.21 -2.38 -13.16
CA ALA A 255 -5.98 -3.54 -13.98
C ALA A 255 -4.57 -3.36 -14.53
N ALA A 256 -3.57 -3.96 -13.87
CA ALA A 256 -2.35 -4.31 -14.57
C ALA A 256 -2.81 -5.05 -15.81
N ALA A 257 -2.43 -4.54 -16.99
CA ALA A 257 -2.70 -5.23 -18.25
C ALA A 257 -2.35 -6.71 -18.04
N PRO A 258 -3.21 -7.65 -18.45
CA PRO A 258 -2.92 -9.06 -18.25
C PRO A 258 -1.58 -9.36 -18.92
N CYS A 259 -0.53 -9.53 -18.10
CA CYS A 259 0.72 -10.12 -18.55
C CYS A 259 0.42 -11.59 -18.83
N THR A 260 -0.09 -11.88 -20.02
CA THR A 260 -0.09 -13.22 -20.57
C THR A 260 1.38 -13.63 -20.72
N MET A 261 1.86 -14.47 -19.80
CA MET A 261 3.17 -15.13 -19.90
C MET A 261 3.17 -16.27 -20.94
N ASP A 262 2.16 -16.36 -21.81
CA ASP A 262 2.06 -17.34 -22.89
C ASP A 262 2.82 -16.88 -24.15
N ALA A 263 4.14 -16.72 -24.03
CA ALA A 263 5.07 -16.73 -25.18
C ALA A 263 6.53 -16.85 -24.74
N ALA A 264 6.87 -17.87 -23.94
CA ALA A 264 8.26 -18.23 -23.71
C ALA A 264 8.44 -19.76 -23.68
N GLN A 265 7.97 -20.44 -24.73
CA GLN A 265 8.49 -21.76 -25.10
C GLN A 265 9.52 -21.58 -26.22
N GLY A 266 10.75 -21.21 -25.82
CA GLY A 266 11.94 -21.40 -26.64
C GLY A 266 12.63 -22.70 -26.21
N PRO A 267 13.15 -23.52 -27.14
CA PRO A 267 13.77 -24.80 -26.79
C PRO A 267 15.06 -24.57 -26.01
N SER A 268 15.07 -25.06 -24.77
CA SER A 268 16.26 -25.18 -23.93
C SER A 268 17.28 -26.10 -24.61
N ARG A 269 18.39 -25.53 -25.10
CA ARG A 269 19.63 -26.26 -25.38
C ARG A 269 20.68 -25.75 -24.41
N ALA A 270 21.04 -26.59 -23.44
CA ALA A 270 22.22 -26.40 -22.62
C ALA A 270 23.49 -26.51 -23.49
N PRO A 271 24.47 -25.61 -23.35
CA PRO A 271 25.79 -25.81 -23.95
C PRO A 271 26.66 -26.72 -23.07
N ALA A 272 27.33 -27.65 -23.74
CA ALA A 272 28.28 -28.59 -23.17
C ALA A 272 29.55 -27.89 -22.68
N GLN A 273 30.05 -28.37 -21.55
CA GLN A 273 31.41 -28.18 -21.05
C GLN A 273 32.41 -28.80 -22.03
N GLU A 274 33.28 -28.00 -22.65
CA GLU A 274 34.65 -28.38 -23.01
C GLU A 274 35.38 -27.21 -23.70
N GLN A 275 36.69 -27.14 -23.44
CA GLN A 275 37.69 -26.20 -23.96
C GLN A 275 37.88 -24.90 -23.19
N MET A 276 38.75 -24.95 -22.18
CA MET A 276 39.92 -24.06 -22.15
C MET A 276 41.12 -24.84 -21.61
N MET A 277 42.16 -24.93 -22.44
CA MET A 277 43.55 -24.93 -22.00
C MET A 277 43.86 -23.60 -21.31
#